data_AF-A0A9W9ZJ80-F1
#
_entry.id   AF-A0A9W9ZJ80-F1
#
_cell.length_a   1.000
_cell.length_b   1.000
_cell.length_c   1.000
_cell.angle_alpha   90.00
_cell.angle_beta   90.00
_cell.angle_gamma   90.00
#
_symmetry.space_group_name_H-M   'P 1'
#
loop_
_entity.id
_entity.type
_entity.pdbx_description
1 polymer ?
#
loop_
_entity_poly.entity_id
_entity_poly.type
_entity_poly.pdbx_seq_one_letter_code
_entity_poly.pdbx_strand_id
1 'polypeptide(L)'
;MLKLNEGNFNEKFVLSESVRRDKEDRLKAIVTTEGVYFVRARGIPSPEAIVLLVRFSELYVCQPLSSGKDYIELVMKADNSSVPTPSKNPMVRCDKNIVAQKVAQKINYAKNLYDEVQQTVKVEPKEPTSPV
;
A
#
# COMPACT_ATOMS: atom_id res chain seq x y z
N MET A 1 -11.67 -17.70 -10.82
CA MET A 1 -11.80 -16.51 -9.94
C MET A 1 -10.41 -15.92 -9.78
N LEU A 2 -10.24 -14.63 -10.08
CA LEU A 2 -8.95 -13.94 -10.03
C LEU A 2 -8.55 -13.69 -8.57
N LYS A 3 -7.35 -14.14 -8.18
CA LYS A 3 -6.85 -14.06 -6.80
C LYS A 3 -5.67 -13.09 -6.74
N LEU A 4 -5.94 -11.81 -6.45
CA LEU A 4 -4.89 -10.79 -6.30
C LEU A 4 -4.00 -11.06 -5.08
N ASN A 5 -4.60 -11.55 -4.00
CA ASN A 5 -3.97 -11.81 -2.71
C ASN A 5 -4.16 -13.26 -2.26
N GLU A 6 -4.17 -14.18 -3.22
CA GLU A 6 -4.27 -15.63 -2.99
C GLU A 6 -5.56 -16.10 -2.28
N GLY A 7 -6.56 -15.23 -2.10
CA GLY A 7 -7.79 -15.53 -1.39
C GLY A 7 -7.76 -15.17 0.09
N ASN A 8 -6.86 -14.28 0.52
CA ASN A 8 -6.86 -13.74 1.87
C ASN A 8 -8.05 -12.79 2.08
N PHE A 9 -9.09 -13.26 2.76
CA PHE A 9 -10.30 -12.47 3.06
C PHE A 9 -10.11 -11.45 4.21
N ASN A 10 -9.00 -11.52 4.94
CA ASN A 10 -8.71 -10.54 6.00
C ASN A 10 -8.20 -9.22 5.45
N GLU A 11 -7.57 -9.24 4.27
CA GLU A 11 -7.13 -8.06 3.57
C GLU A 11 -8.29 -7.45 2.78
N LYS A 12 -8.69 -6.24 3.14
CA LYS A 12 -9.84 -5.56 2.55
C LYS A 12 -9.39 -4.50 1.56
N PHE A 13 -10.09 -4.39 0.44
CA PHE A 13 -9.90 -3.30 -0.51
C PHE A 13 -10.27 -1.95 0.13
N VAL A 14 -9.43 -0.93 -0.06
CA VAL A 14 -9.69 0.43 0.41
C VAL A 14 -9.99 1.34 -0.78
N LEU A 15 -9.08 1.42 -1.76
CA LEU A 15 -9.25 2.27 -2.94
C LEU A 15 -8.39 1.82 -4.13
N SER A 16 -8.70 2.35 -5.30
CA SER A 16 -7.90 2.23 -6.52
C SER A 16 -7.63 3.62 -7.08
N GLU A 17 -6.37 4.03 -7.14
CA GLU A 17 -5.95 5.32 -7.72
C GLU A 17 -5.17 5.11 -9.02
N SER A 18 -5.46 5.91 -10.05
CA SER A 18 -4.66 5.91 -11.27
C SER A 18 -3.33 6.63 -11.03
N VAL A 19 -2.22 5.93 -11.24
CA VAL A 19 -0.86 6.46 -11.10
C VAL A 19 -0.37 6.97 -12.46
N ARG A 20 -0.65 6.21 -13.52
CA ARG A 20 -0.41 6.58 -14.91
C ARG A 20 -1.61 6.25 -15.79
N ARG A 21 -2.02 7.19 -16.63
CA ARG A 21 -3.18 7.08 -17.51
C ARG A 21 -2.84 6.81 -18.97
N ASP A 22 -1.56 6.85 -19.32
CA ASP A 22 -1.08 6.52 -20.67
C ASP A 22 -1.63 5.14 -21.12
N LYS A 23 -2.05 5.03 -22.38
CA LYS A 23 -2.66 3.79 -22.90
C LYS A 23 -1.68 2.62 -22.92
N GLU A 24 -0.39 2.88 -23.18
CA GLU A 24 0.62 1.83 -23.28
C GLU A 24 1.17 1.42 -21.91
N ASP A 25 1.17 2.34 -20.93
CA ASP A 25 1.77 2.09 -19.61
C ASP A 25 0.83 2.45 -18.44
N ARG A 26 -0.45 2.12 -18.62
CA ARG A 26 -1.51 2.39 -17.64
C ARG A 26 -1.21 1.67 -16.33
N LEU A 27 -1.05 2.43 -15.24
CA LEU A 27 -0.68 1.90 -13.94
C LEU A 27 -1.67 2.38 -12.88
N LYS A 28 -2.12 1.46 -12.02
CA LYS A 28 -2.97 1.76 -10.87
C LYS A 28 -2.30 1.32 -9.57
N ALA A 29 -2.53 2.08 -8.51
CA ALA A 29 -2.27 1.68 -7.14
C ALA A 29 -3.58 1.18 -6.53
N ILE A 30 -3.64 -0.12 -6.25
CA ILE A 30 -4.71 -0.75 -5.49
C ILE A 30 -4.25 -0.76 -4.03
N VAL A 31 -4.92 0.01 -3.19
CA VAL A 31 -4.62 0.10 -1.77
C VAL A 31 -5.58 -0.79 -1.00
N THR A 32 -5.03 -1.61 -0.12
CA THR A 32 -5.77 -2.50 0.78
C THR A 32 -5.52 -2.09 2.22
N THR A 33 -6.11 -2.81 3.16
CA THR A 33 -5.80 -2.66 4.59
C THR A 33 -4.40 -3.13 4.95
N GLU A 34 -3.72 -3.89 4.07
CA GLU A 34 -2.43 -4.55 4.36
C GLU A 34 -1.26 -4.00 3.55
N GLY A 35 -1.52 -3.24 2.49
CA GLY A 35 -0.48 -2.74 1.60
C GLY A 35 -1.01 -2.05 0.35
N VAL A 36 -0.11 -1.90 -0.62
CA VAL A 36 -0.40 -1.34 -1.94
C VAL A 36 0.17 -2.23 -3.03
N TYR A 37 -0.69 -2.53 -4.01
CA TYR A 37 -0.34 -3.24 -5.24
C TYR A 37 -0.30 -2.23 -6.38
N PHE A 38 0.84 -2.12 -7.04
CA PHE A 38 0.96 -1.43 -8.32
C PHE A 38 0.71 -2.44 -9.42
N VAL A 39 -0.35 -2.21 -10.19
CA VAL A 39 -0.80 -3.13 -11.24
C VAL A 39 -0.83 -2.44 -12.60
N ARG A 40 -0.34 -3.14 -13.62
CA ARG A 40 -0.60 -2.78 -15.01
C ARG A 40 -2.10 -2.91 -15.23
N ALA A 41 -2.74 -1.79 -15.48
CA ALA A 41 -4.17 -1.77 -15.76
C ALA A 41 -4.41 -2.00 -17.25
N ARG A 42 -3.78 -2.97 -17.90
CA ARG A 42 -4.02 -3.27 -19.34
C ARG A 42 -4.44 -4.72 -19.49
N GLY A 43 -5.46 -4.98 -20.30
CA GLY A 43 -5.92 -6.33 -20.58
C GLY A 43 -6.75 -6.94 -19.44
N ILE A 44 -6.74 -8.27 -19.38
CA ILE A 44 -7.50 -9.04 -18.40
C ILE A 44 -6.77 -8.92 -17.04
N PRO A 45 -7.48 -8.57 -15.95
CA PRO A 45 -6.85 -8.53 -14.64
C PRO A 45 -6.25 -9.89 -14.30
N SER A 46 -5.01 -9.92 -13.84
CA SER A 46 -4.31 -11.16 -13.46
C SER A 46 -3.23 -10.87 -12.39
N PRO A 47 -2.81 -11.86 -11.60
CA PRO A 47 -1.69 -11.68 -10.66
C PRO A 47 -0.41 -11.23 -11.36
N GLU A 48 -0.16 -11.67 -12.59
CA GLU A 48 1.00 -11.28 -13.40
C GLU A 48 0.99 -9.80 -13.81
N ALA A 49 -0.15 -9.11 -13.67
CA ALA A 49 -0.25 -7.68 -13.86
C ALA A 49 0.34 -6.88 -12.69
N ILE A 50 0.58 -7.51 -11.53
CA ILE A 50 1.21 -6.88 -10.37
C ILE A 50 2.69 -6.68 -10.68
N VAL A 51 3.15 -5.43 -10.65
CA VAL A 51 4.56 -5.07 -10.91
C VAL A 51 5.34 -4.75 -9.65
N LEU A 52 4.63 -4.39 -8.58
CA LEU A 52 5.19 -4.11 -7.28
C LEU A 52 4.10 -4.30 -6.22
N LEU A 53 4.44 -5.01 -5.15
CA LEU A 53 3.65 -5.09 -3.93
C LEU A 53 4.52 -4.55 -2.80
N VAL A 54 3.97 -3.61 -2.03
CA VAL A 54 4.59 -3.13 -0.79
C VAL A 54 3.62 -3.32 0.35
N ARG A 55 4.02 -4.07 1.38
CA ARG A 55 3.23 -4.29 2.59
C ARG A 55 3.39 -3.12 3.55
N PHE A 56 2.32 -2.75 4.25
CA PHE A 56 2.39 -1.68 5.26
C PHE A 56 3.22 -2.03 6.49
N SER A 57 3.37 -3.33 6.78
CA SER A 57 4.33 -3.82 7.78
C SER A 57 5.75 -3.37 7.48
N GLU A 58 6.13 -3.33 6.20
CA GLU A 58 7.48 -3.02 5.70
C GLU A 58 7.64 -1.55 5.25
N LEU A 59 6.54 -0.86 4.94
CA LEU A 59 6.58 0.52 4.49
C LEU A 59 6.79 1.49 5.66
N TYR A 60 7.80 2.34 5.58
CA TYR A 60 7.98 3.47 6.49
C TYR A 60 7.13 4.67 6.05
N VAL A 61 7.26 5.13 4.80
CA VAL A 61 6.44 6.23 4.26
C VAL A 61 6.46 6.22 2.74
N CYS A 62 5.40 6.71 2.10
CA CYS A 62 5.40 7.06 0.68
C CYS A 62 5.57 8.57 0.51
N GLN A 63 6.53 9.02 -0.29
CA GLN A 63 6.78 10.47 -0.49
C GLN A 63 6.96 10.82 -1.97
N PRO A 64 6.44 11.96 -2.44
CA PRO A 64 6.80 12.49 -3.76
C PRO A 64 8.29 12.82 -3.81
N LEU A 65 8.94 12.56 -4.95
CA LEU A 65 10.34 12.87 -5.11
C LEU A 65 10.54 14.40 -5.20
N SER A 66 11.38 14.96 -4.32
CA SER A 66 11.60 16.41 -4.20
C SER A 66 12.28 17.03 -5.43
N SER A 67 12.99 16.24 -6.23
CA SER A 67 13.72 16.70 -7.43
C SER A 67 12.83 17.10 -8.62
N GLY A 68 11.51 17.22 -8.42
CA GLY A 68 10.56 17.64 -9.47
C GLY A 68 10.29 16.57 -10.52
N LYS A 69 10.83 15.35 -10.34
CA LYS A 69 10.50 14.21 -11.19
C LYS A 69 9.15 13.67 -10.72
N ASP A 70 8.20 13.49 -11.63
CA ASP A 70 6.86 12.95 -11.36
C ASP A 70 6.93 11.50 -10.85
N TYR A 71 7.41 11.29 -9.63
CA TYR A 71 7.66 10.00 -9.02
C TYR A 71 7.25 10.04 -7.54
N ILE A 72 6.88 8.88 -7.04
CA ILE A 72 6.84 8.59 -5.61
C ILE A 72 7.97 7.62 -5.27
N GLU A 73 8.52 7.79 -4.07
CA GLU A 73 9.45 6.88 -3.43
C GLU A 73 8.72 6.18 -2.27
N LEU A 74 8.82 4.85 -2.21
CA LEU A 74 8.30 4.02 -1.13
C LEU A 74 9.46 3.71 -0.19
N VAL A 75 9.59 4.51 0.86
CA VAL A 75 10.66 4.36 1.85
C VAL A 75 10.37 3.14 2.70
N MET A 76 11.25 2.15 2.66
CA MET A 76 11.08 0.90 3.40
C MET A 76 11.67 1.03 4.82
N LYS A 77 11.11 0.29 5.77
CA LYS A 77 11.69 0.13 7.12
C LYS A 77 12.96 -0.71 7.04
N ALA A 78 13.93 -0.41 7.90
CA ALA A 78 15.03 -1.32 8.15
C ALA A 78 14.52 -2.55 8.92
N ASP A 79 15.12 -3.73 8.69
CA ASP A 79 14.73 -4.97 9.36
C ASP A 79 14.60 -4.75 10.88
N ASN A 80 13.41 -5.00 11.43
CA ASN A 80 13.04 -4.85 12.83
C ASN A 80 13.22 -3.44 13.44
N SER A 81 13.17 -2.39 12.64
CA SER A 81 13.38 -1.02 13.10
C SER A 81 12.30 -0.05 12.61
N SER A 82 11.96 0.91 13.46
CA SER A 82 11.13 2.07 13.09
C SER A 82 11.90 3.12 12.28
N VAL A 83 13.16 2.83 11.91
CA VAL A 83 14.05 3.73 11.20
C VAL A 83 14.18 3.26 9.74
N PRO A 84 14.15 4.18 8.75
CA PRO A 84 14.30 3.82 7.34
C PRO A 84 15.69 3.24 7.02
N THR A 85 15.74 2.27 6.12
CA THR A 85 16.99 1.67 5.62
C THR A 85 17.64 2.56 4.56
N PRO A 86 18.99 2.63 4.48
CA PRO A 86 19.71 3.23 3.34
C PRO A 86 19.59 2.43 2.02
N SER A 87 18.67 1.46 1.93
CA SER A 87 18.51 0.57 0.78
C SER A 87 17.75 1.24 -0.38
N LYS A 88 17.86 0.65 -1.58
CA LYS A 88 17.19 1.11 -2.80
C LYS A 88 15.65 1.07 -2.63
N ASN A 89 15.07 2.18 -2.18
CA ASN A 89 13.63 2.35 -2.09
C ASN A 89 12.97 2.21 -3.47
N PRO A 90 11.88 1.42 -3.60
CA PRO A 90 11.14 1.37 -4.84
C PRO A 90 10.63 2.76 -5.25
N MET A 91 10.81 3.10 -6.52
CA MET A 91 10.29 4.35 -7.09
C MET A 91 9.26 4.04 -8.16
N VAL A 92 8.15 4.77 -8.15
CA VAL A 92 7.07 4.62 -9.13
C VAL A 92 6.83 5.94 -9.84
N ARG A 93 6.93 5.93 -11.17
CA ARG A 93 6.63 7.10 -12.00
C ARG A 93 5.12 7.36 -12.02
N CYS A 94 4.74 8.62 -11.85
CA CYS A 94 3.40 9.16 -11.99
C CYS A 94 3.28 10.01 -13.26
N ASP A 95 2.06 10.31 -13.68
CA ASP A 95 1.84 11.19 -14.84
C ASP A 95 2.32 12.62 -14.59
N LYS A 96 2.07 13.14 -13.38
CA LYS A 96 2.37 14.51 -12.96
C LYS A 96 2.57 14.57 -11.45
N ASN A 97 3.25 15.61 -10.97
CA ASN A 97 3.53 15.81 -9.54
C ASN A 97 2.25 15.83 -8.68
N ILE A 98 1.16 16.43 -9.17
CA ILE A 98 -0.13 16.42 -8.44
C ILE A 98 -0.68 15.00 -8.23
N VAL A 99 -0.44 14.08 -9.17
CA VAL A 99 -0.80 12.67 -9.04
C VAL A 99 0.11 12.00 -8.03
N ALA A 100 1.42 12.28 -8.05
CA ALA A 100 2.37 11.77 -7.07
C ALA A 100 1.98 12.17 -5.63
N GLN A 101 1.66 13.45 -5.42
CA GLN A 101 1.17 13.95 -4.12
C GLN A 101 -0.09 13.23 -3.67
N LYS A 102 -1.09 13.12 -4.55
CA LYS A 102 -2.37 12.46 -4.25
C LYS A 102 -2.20 10.97 -3.93
N VAL A 103 -1.39 10.25 -4.70
CA VAL A 103 -1.12 8.82 -4.49
C VAL A 103 -0.38 8.62 -3.17
N ALA A 104 0.66 9.41 -2.90
CA ALA A 104 1.41 9.34 -1.64
C ALA A 104 0.51 9.62 -0.43
N GLN A 105 -0.33 10.65 -0.49
CA GLN A 105 -1.29 10.97 0.57
C GLN A 105 -2.24 9.80 0.86
N LYS A 106 -2.79 9.18 -0.18
CA LYS A 106 -3.72 8.05 -0.05
C LYS A 106 -3.05 6.80 0.52
N ILE A 107 -1.84 6.49 0.07
CA ILE A 107 -1.06 5.36 0.60
C ILE A 107 -0.74 5.59 2.07
N ASN A 108 -0.24 6.78 2.43
CA ASN A 108 0.09 7.11 3.82
C ASN A 108 -1.13 7.11 4.74
N TYR A 109 -2.29 7.59 4.26
CA TYR A 109 -3.52 7.52 5.04
C TYR A 109 -3.88 6.07 5.41
N ALA A 110 -3.87 5.16 4.43
CA ALA A 110 -4.16 3.75 4.67
C ALA A 110 -3.10 3.08 5.56
N LYS A 111 -1.81 3.45 5.38
CA LYS A 111 -0.70 2.97 6.20
C LYS A 111 -0.82 3.44 7.66
N ASN A 112 -1.24 4.67 7.90
CA ASN A 112 -1.48 5.19 9.26
C ASN A 112 -2.63 4.45 9.93
N LEU A 113 -3.73 4.19 9.22
CA LEU A 113 -4.83 3.36 9.74
C LEU A 113 -4.36 1.93 10.06
N TYR A 114 -3.50 1.35 9.23
CA TYR A 114 -2.89 0.05 9.52
C TYR A 114 -2.08 0.10 10.83
N ASP A 115 -1.21 1.10 11.00
CA ASP A 115 -0.41 1.25 12.21
C ASP A 115 -1.28 1.44 13.47
N GLU A 116 -2.34 2.26 13.39
CA GLU A 116 -3.31 2.45 14.48
C GLU A 116 -3.96 1.13 14.90
N VAL A 117 -4.34 0.29 13.93
CA VAL A 117 -4.91 -1.04 14.20
C VAL A 117 -3.88 -1.96 14.88
N GLN A 118 -2.60 -1.91 14.48
CA GLN A 118 -1.55 -2.71 15.13
C GLN A 118 -1.27 -2.30 16.57
N GLN A 119 -1.52 -1.04 16.92
CA GLN A 119 -1.34 -0.50 18.27
C GLN A 119 -2.59 -0.64 19.15
N THR A 120 -3.73 -1.03 18.57
CA THR A 120 -4.99 -1.19 19.31
C THR A 120 -4.99 -2.51 20.09
N VAL A 121 -5.13 -2.42 21.41
CA VAL A 121 -5.30 -3.61 22.27
C VAL A 121 -6.68 -4.20 22.01
N LYS A 122 -6.73 -5.46 21.56
CA LYS A 122 -7.98 -6.22 21.45
C LYS A 122 -8.33 -6.73 22.85
N VAL A 123 -9.39 -6.20 23.44
CA VAL A 123 -9.92 -6.72 24.70
C VAL A 123 -10.66 -8.01 24.38
N GLU A 124 -10.17 -9.14 24.87
CA GLU A 124 -10.92 -10.39 24.80
C GLU A 124 -12.19 -10.25 25.65
N PRO A 125 -13.36 -10.63 25.13
CA PRO A 125 -14.58 -10.63 25.93
C PRO A 125 -14.37 -11.56 27.14
N LYS A 126 -14.49 -11.03 28.36
CA LYS A 126 -14.53 -11.87 29.56
C LYS A 126 -15.71 -12.83 29.43
N GLU A 127 -15.44 -14.13 29.45
CA GLU A 127 -16.50 -15.13 29.59
C GLU A 127 -17.34 -14.80 30.83
N PRO A 128 -18.68 -14.88 30.75
CA PRO A 128 -19.53 -14.64 31.90
C PRO A 128 -19.23 -15.70 32.96
N THR A 129 -18.63 -15.25 34.07
CA THR A 129 -18.45 -16.09 35.26
C THR A 129 -19.82 -16.57 35.72
N SER A 130 -20.05 -17.89 35.63
CA SER A 130 -21.27 -18.52 36.13
C SER A 130 -21.37 -18.26 37.65
N PRO A 131 -22.53 -17.80 38.15
CA PRO A 131 -22.73 -17.68 39.59
C PRO A 131 -22.74 -19.07 40.24
N VAL A 132 -21.99 -19.19 41.34
CA VAL A 132 -21.92 -20.37 42.23
C VAL A 132 -23.19 -20.47 43.07
#